data_AF-A0A9X3H333-F1
#
_entry.id   AF-A0A9X3H333-F1
#
_cell.length_a   1.000
_cell.length_b   1.000
_cell.length_c   1.000
_cell.angle_alpha   90.00
_cell.angle_beta   90.00
_cell.angle_gamma   90.00
#
_symmetry.space_group_name_H-M   'P 1'
#
loop_
_entity.id
_entity.type
_entity.pdbx_description
1 polymer ?
#
loop_
_entity_poly.entity_id
_entity_poly.type
_entity_poly.pdbx_seq_one_letter_code
_entity_poly.pdbx_strand_id
1 'polypeptide(L)'
;MASSPPALDRGTAELRLQRARRAGRLDPATERLWQKGRAEEAAAAIGRDDHGQAVDAIGRAWLAGLLAHPVRGGDAMRDAGRVLFKLYWAHYAELAPSGGLYRDLVGRGVVRSGATGDIERAAQLERALNRRLAILDDCGRDVRRAVESLCIDHHFEYGPAWLDRLIAARRHGRPFDEESDTRIQAAILGLAALA
;
A
#
# COMPACT_ATOMS: atom_id res chain seq x y z
N MET A 1 -25.83 -10.22 -19.09
CA MET A 1 -24.87 -10.96 -18.24
C MET A 1 -23.71 -10.02 -17.96
N ALA A 2 -23.64 -9.45 -16.76
CA ALA A 2 -22.55 -8.55 -16.39
C ALA A 2 -21.27 -9.38 -16.25
N SER A 3 -20.26 -9.09 -17.08
CA SER A 3 -18.93 -9.68 -16.92
C SER A 3 -18.32 -9.15 -15.63
N SER A 4 -18.06 -10.04 -14.67
CA SER A 4 -17.26 -9.71 -13.50
C SER A 4 -15.94 -9.08 -13.96
N PRO A 5 -15.51 -7.96 -13.37
CA PRO A 5 -14.22 -7.38 -13.72
C PRO A 5 -13.14 -8.45 -13.48
N PRO A 6 -12.19 -8.63 -14.41
CA PRO A 6 -11.08 -9.55 -14.22
C PRO A 6 -10.37 -9.19 -12.92
N ALA A 7 -10.27 -10.16 -12.01
CA ALA A 7 -9.52 -10.00 -10.78
C ALA A 7 -8.10 -9.55 -11.16
N LEU A 8 -7.60 -8.49 -10.50
CA LEU A 8 -6.18 -8.16 -10.52
C LEU A 8 -5.40 -9.47 -10.35
N ASP A 9 -4.37 -9.71 -11.16
CA ASP A 9 -3.46 -10.81 -10.90
C ASP A 9 -2.78 -10.52 -9.56
N ARG A 10 -3.34 -11.13 -8.51
CA ARG A 10 -2.89 -10.98 -7.12
C ARG A 10 -1.71 -11.92 -6.83
N GLY A 11 -1.18 -12.60 -7.86
CA GLY A 11 -0.30 -13.76 -7.72
C GLY A 11 -1.08 -15.02 -7.34
N THR A 12 -0.36 -16.15 -7.23
CA THR A 12 -0.97 -17.41 -6.81
C THR A 12 -1.59 -17.31 -5.41
N ALA A 13 -2.53 -18.19 -5.09
CA ALA A 13 -3.15 -18.24 -3.77
C ALA A 13 -2.12 -18.35 -2.63
N GLU A 14 -1.04 -19.10 -2.84
CA GLU A 14 0.08 -19.25 -1.93
C GLU A 14 0.80 -17.92 -1.69
N LEU A 15 1.06 -17.17 -2.76
CA LEU A 15 1.73 -15.87 -2.64
C LEU A 15 0.88 -14.88 -1.84
N ARG A 16 -0.44 -14.88 -2.08
CA ARG A 16 -1.39 -14.06 -1.32
C ARG A 16 -1.41 -14.41 0.17
N LEU A 17 -1.40 -15.70 0.48
CA LEU A 17 -1.36 -16.19 1.87
C LEU A 17 -0.03 -15.91 2.55
N GLN A 18 1.09 -16.05 1.84
CA GLN A 18 2.41 -15.65 2.33
C GLN A 18 2.46 -14.15 2.67
N ARG A 19 1.91 -13.29 1.80
CA ARG A 19 1.80 -11.84 2.03
C ARG A 19 0.94 -11.54 3.25
N ALA A 20 -0.24 -12.13 3.34
CA ALA A 20 -1.15 -11.95 4.47
C ALA A 20 -0.48 -12.37 5.80
N ARG A 21 0.27 -13.48 5.82
CA ARG A 21 1.00 -13.95 7.01
C ARG A 21 2.16 -13.03 7.44
N ARG A 22 2.74 -12.28 6.51
CA ARG A 22 3.73 -11.23 6.84
C ARG A 22 3.07 -10.02 7.49
N ALA A 23 1.85 -9.71 7.07
CA ALA A 23 1.10 -8.58 7.60
C ALA A 23 0.51 -8.82 8.99
N GLY A 24 0.20 -10.08 9.32
CA GLY A 24 -0.43 -10.43 10.57
C GLY A 24 -0.60 -11.93 10.73
N ARG A 25 -1.15 -12.34 11.88
CA ARG A 25 -1.55 -13.74 12.07
C ARG A 25 -2.84 -13.98 11.29
N LEU A 26 -2.83 -15.02 10.46
CA LEU A 26 -4.04 -15.46 9.77
C LEU A 26 -5.09 -15.94 10.78
N ASP A 27 -6.36 -15.78 10.43
CA ASP A 27 -7.44 -16.42 11.17
C ASP A 27 -7.20 -17.94 11.27
N PRO A 28 -7.42 -18.59 12.43
CA PRO A 28 -7.16 -20.01 12.60
C PRO A 28 -7.91 -20.93 11.62
N ALA A 29 -9.06 -20.54 11.08
CA ALA A 29 -9.76 -21.31 10.05
C ALA A 29 -9.03 -21.19 8.70
N THR A 30 -8.61 -19.98 8.33
CA THR A 30 -7.79 -19.71 7.14
C THR A 30 -6.46 -20.47 7.18
N GLU A 31 -5.76 -20.46 8.32
CA GLU A 31 -4.49 -21.17 8.47
C GLU A 31 -4.66 -22.69 8.33
N ARG A 32 -5.76 -23.24 8.87
CA ARG A 32 -6.11 -24.67 8.72
C ARG A 32 -6.43 -25.05 7.28
N LEU A 33 -7.10 -24.19 6.52
CA LEU A 33 -7.35 -24.41 5.09
C LEU A 33 -6.04 -24.48 4.31
N TRP A 34 -5.12 -23.55 4.58
CA TRP A 34 -3.82 -23.53 3.90
C TRP A 34 -2.97 -24.77 4.21
N GLN A 35 -2.91 -25.19 5.48
CA GLN A 35 -2.18 -26.40 5.89
C GLN A 35 -2.71 -27.69 5.24
N LYS A 36 -3.98 -27.71 4.81
CA LYS A 36 -4.59 -28.84 4.09
C LYS A 36 -4.39 -28.78 2.58
N GLY A 37 -3.54 -27.86 2.08
CA GLY A 37 -3.32 -27.66 0.65
C GLY A 37 -4.46 -26.93 -0.07
N ARG A 38 -5.43 -26.36 0.66
CA ARG A 38 -6.59 -25.64 0.08
C ARG A 38 -6.28 -24.15 -0.02
N ALA A 39 -5.21 -23.81 -0.75
CA ALA A 39 -4.70 -22.45 -0.83
C ALA A 39 -5.74 -21.46 -1.42
N GLU A 40 -6.45 -21.84 -2.49
CA GLU A 40 -7.47 -20.97 -3.10
C GLU A 40 -8.59 -20.58 -2.13
N GLU A 41 -9.07 -21.53 -1.32
CA GLU A 41 -10.12 -21.26 -0.33
C GLU A 41 -9.62 -20.40 0.83
N ALA A 42 -8.40 -20.66 1.29
CA ALA A 42 -7.76 -19.82 2.30
C ALA A 42 -7.53 -18.38 1.76
N ALA A 43 -7.10 -18.25 0.50
CA ALA A 43 -6.89 -16.96 -0.16
C ALA A 43 -8.21 -16.20 -0.41
N ALA A 44 -9.31 -16.92 -0.63
CA ALA A 44 -10.65 -16.35 -0.73
C ALA A 44 -11.15 -15.85 0.63
N ALA A 45 -10.85 -16.56 1.73
CA ALA A 45 -11.23 -16.16 3.08
C ALA A 45 -10.55 -14.83 3.49
N ILE A 46 -9.23 -14.70 3.31
CA ILE A 46 -8.53 -13.44 3.62
C ILE A 46 -8.99 -12.25 2.78
N GLY A 47 -9.53 -12.50 1.58
CA GLY A 47 -9.99 -11.44 0.68
C GLY A 47 -11.25 -10.72 1.16
N ARG A 48 -11.94 -11.26 2.17
CA ARG A 48 -13.16 -10.69 2.76
C ARG A 48 -12.91 -9.94 4.07
N ASP A 49 -11.72 -10.11 4.65
CA ASP A 49 -11.33 -9.55 5.94
C ASP A 49 -10.25 -8.46 5.79
N ASP A 50 -9.82 -7.87 6.90
CA ASP A 50 -8.79 -6.82 6.95
C ASP A 50 -7.44 -7.26 6.33
N HIS A 51 -7.15 -8.56 6.28
CA HIS A 51 -5.98 -9.11 5.59
C HIS A 51 -6.02 -8.85 4.07
N GLY A 52 -7.20 -8.66 3.49
CA GLY A 52 -7.37 -8.22 2.10
C GLY A 52 -6.84 -6.80 1.84
N GLN A 53 -6.65 -6.00 2.90
CA GLN A 53 -6.04 -4.67 2.81
C GLN A 53 -4.51 -4.72 2.82
N ALA A 54 -3.89 -5.83 3.24
CA ALA A 54 -2.44 -5.96 3.39
C ALA A 54 -1.69 -6.32 2.09
N VAL A 55 -2.20 -5.90 0.94
CA VAL A 55 -1.60 -6.14 -0.39
C VAL A 55 -0.41 -5.22 -0.68
N ASP A 56 -0.27 -4.16 0.11
CA ASP A 56 0.74 -3.12 -0.02
C ASP A 56 1.35 -2.77 1.34
N ALA A 57 2.50 -2.10 1.34
CA ALA A 57 3.22 -1.78 2.57
C ALA A 57 2.40 -0.90 3.54
N ILE A 58 1.65 0.08 3.02
CA ILE A 58 0.77 0.93 3.84
C ILE A 58 -0.38 0.14 4.48
N GLY A 59 -0.96 -0.81 3.76
CA GLY A 59 -2.00 -1.70 4.24
C GLY A 59 -1.50 -2.69 5.29
N ARG A 60 -0.25 -3.15 5.17
CA ARG A 60 0.42 -3.93 6.23
C ARG A 60 0.66 -3.10 7.49
N ALA A 61 1.10 -1.85 7.35
CA ALA A 61 1.25 -0.93 8.48
C ALA A 61 -0.10 -0.67 9.17
N TRP A 62 -1.17 -0.48 8.38
CA TRP A 62 -2.52 -0.32 8.89
C TRP A 62 -3.01 -1.55 9.66
N LEU A 63 -2.90 -2.75 9.06
CA LEU A 63 -3.33 -4.01 9.68
C LEU A 63 -2.57 -4.31 10.97
N ALA A 64 -1.27 -3.97 11.02
CA ALA A 64 -0.46 -4.12 12.21
C ALA A 64 -0.80 -3.10 13.31
N GLY A 65 -1.67 -2.12 13.04
CA GLY A 65 -2.00 -1.04 13.97
C GLY A 65 -0.84 -0.08 14.21
N LEU A 66 0.02 0.10 13.19
CA LEU A 66 1.16 1.03 13.24
C LEU A 66 0.77 2.45 12.81
N LEU A 67 -0.41 2.64 12.20
CA LEU A 67 -0.92 3.95 11.78
C LEU A 67 -1.79 4.59 12.87
N ALA A 68 -1.23 4.81 14.06
CA ALA A 68 -1.94 5.45 15.17
C ALA A 68 -1.63 6.96 15.22
N HIS A 69 -2.68 7.80 15.24
CA HIS A 69 -2.54 9.26 15.34
C HIS A 69 -3.70 9.83 16.18
N PRO A 70 -3.47 10.87 17.02
CA PRO A 70 -4.48 11.39 17.95
C PRO A 70 -5.72 11.99 17.27
N VAL A 71 -5.58 12.49 16.04
CA VAL A 71 -6.64 13.22 15.32
C VAL A 71 -7.09 12.52 14.04
N ARG A 72 -6.26 11.65 13.47
CA ARG A 72 -6.49 11.05 12.15
C ARG A 72 -6.64 9.55 12.31
N GLY A 73 -7.71 9.01 11.72
CA GLY A 73 -7.94 7.56 11.73
C GLY A 73 -6.93 6.83 10.85
N GLY A 74 -6.57 5.61 11.24
CA GLY A 74 -5.68 4.75 10.48
C GLY A 74 -6.17 4.48 9.06
N ASP A 75 -7.48 4.33 8.85
CA ASP A 75 -8.07 4.16 7.52
C ASP A 75 -7.83 5.36 6.60
N ALA A 76 -8.03 6.57 7.12
CA ALA A 76 -7.81 7.80 6.35
C ALA A 76 -6.34 7.95 5.94
N MET A 77 -5.40 7.64 6.85
CA MET A 77 -3.97 7.64 6.54
C MET A 77 -3.59 6.56 5.52
N ARG A 78 -4.14 5.35 5.63
CA ARG A 78 -3.94 4.27 4.64
C ARG A 78 -4.41 4.71 3.26
N ASP A 79 -5.62 5.25 3.19
CA ASP A 79 -6.23 5.64 1.93
C ASP A 79 -5.51 6.85 1.32
N ALA A 80 -5.04 7.80 2.14
CA ALA A 80 -4.18 8.90 1.71
C ALA A 80 -2.87 8.39 1.08
N GLY A 81 -2.21 7.42 1.69
CA GLY A 81 -1.02 6.77 1.14
C GLY A 81 -1.29 6.07 -0.20
N ARG A 82 -2.41 5.37 -0.33
CA ARG A 82 -2.82 4.72 -1.60
C ARG A 82 -3.18 5.71 -2.70
N VAL A 83 -3.78 6.86 -2.35
CA VAL A 83 -4.01 7.93 -3.33
C VAL A 83 -2.67 8.49 -3.82
N LEU A 84 -1.70 8.69 -2.93
CA LEU A 84 -0.36 9.12 -3.31
C LEU A 84 0.31 8.12 -4.27
N PHE A 85 0.27 6.82 -3.94
CA PHE A 85 0.77 5.75 -4.83
C PHE A 85 0.14 5.83 -6.22
N LYS A 86 -1.20 5.93 -6.29
CA LYS A 86 -1.93 6.00 -7.57
C LYS A 86 -1.53 7.21 -8.39
N LEU A 87 -1.44 8.38 -7.77
CA LEU A 87 -1.06 9.62 -8.45
C LEU A 87 0.39 9.55 -8.97
N TYR A 88 1.31 9.03 -8.16
CA TYR A 88 2.71 8.88 -8.55
C TYR A 88 2.85 7.93 -9.74
N TRP A 89 2.29 6.72 -9.63
CA TRP A 89 2.44 5.71 -10.66
C TRP A 89 1.60 5.98 -11.92
N ALA A 90 0.49 6.72 -11.81
CA ALA A 90 -0.20 7.21 -13.01
C ALA A 90 0.68 8.14 -13.86
N HIS A 91 1.62 8.86 -13.25
CA HIS A 91 2.52 9.79 -13.95
C HIS A 91 3.85 9.13 -14.35
N TYR A 92 4.43 8.29 -13.49
CA TYR A 92 5.79 7.75 -13.67
C TYR A 92 5.87 6.30 -14.15
N ALA A 93 4.75 5.57 -14.29
CA ALA A 93 4.79 4.15 -14.69
C ALA A 93 5.53 3.94 -16.02
N GLU A 94 5.44 4.85 -16.99
CA GLU A 94 6.11 4.69 -18.29
C GLU A 94 7.64 4.73 -18.21
N LEU A 95 8.18 5.33 -17.15
CA LEU A 95 9.61 5.51 -16.93
C LEU A 95 10.23 4.38 -16.10
N ALA A 96 9.41 3.52 -15.48
CA ALA A 96 9.89 2.44 -14.65
C ALA A 96 10.01 1.11 -15.43
N PRO A 97 11.09 0.35 -15.24
CA PRO A 97 11.24 -0.99 -15.84
C PRO A 97 10.10 -1.96 -15.47
N SER A 98 9.48 -1.78 -14.30
CA SER A 98 8.31 -2.51 -13.79
C SER A 98 6.97 -1.79 -14.04
N GLY A 99 6.97 -0.77 -14.90
CA GLY A 99 5.83 0.10 -15.21
C GLY A 99 4.54 -0.60 -15.63
N GLY A 100 4.65 -1.75 -16.32
CA GLY A 100 3.50 -2.57 -16.73
C GLY A 100 2.68 -3.07 -15.53
N LEU A 101 3.35 -3.57 -14.48
CA LEU A 101 2.71 -4.01 -13.24
C LEU A 101 2.01 -2.83 -12.54
N TYR A 102 2.68 -1.67 -12.48
CA TYR A 102 2.14 -0.47 -11.85
C TYR A 102 0.93 0.10 -12.59
N ARG A 103 0.93 0.06 -13.93
CA ARG A 103 -0.21 0.44 -14.76
C ARG A 103 -1.42 -0.46 -14.50
N ASP A 104 -1.19 -1.77 -14.36
CA ASP A 104 -2.24 -2.73 -14.05
C ASP A 104 -2.78 -2.57 -12.61
N LEU A 105 -1.92 -2.22 -11.65
CA LEU A 105 -2.28 -1.96 -10.25
C LEU A 105 -3.03 -0.63 -10.04
N VAL A 106 -2.63 0.44 -10.75
CA VAL A 106 -3.39 1.71 -10.79
C VAL A 106 -4.74 1.49 -11.50
N GLY A 107 -4.79 0.49 -12.38
CA GLY A 107 -6.00 -0.09 -12.94
C GLY A 107 -6.53 0.72 -14.10
N ARG A 108 -6.48 0.16 -15.31
CA ARG A 108 -7.51 0.29 -16.37
C ARG A 108 -8.12 1.68 -16.60
N GLY A 109 -7.35 2.74 -16.34
CA GLY A 109 -7.80 4.13 -16.30
C GLY A 109 -6.82 5.10 -16.96
N VAL A 110 -5.67 4.60 -17.45
CA VAL A 110 -4.81 5.34 -18.37
C VAL A 110 -5.23 4.98 -19.80
N VAL A 111 -6.34 5.64 -20.17
CA VAL A 111 -6.74 6.18 -21.47
C VAL A 111 -6.40 5.38 -22.73
N ARG A 112 -7.44 4.72 -23.27
CA ARG A 112 -7.57 4.58 -24.72
C ARG A 112 -8.00 5.93 -25.31
N SER A 113 -7.03 6.58 -25.95
CA SER A 113 -7.08 7.51 -27.09
C SER A 113 -8.26 8.48 -27.23
N GLY A 114 -8.00 9.75 -26.89
CA GLY A 114 -8.72 10.95 -27.30
C GLY A 114 -7.89 12.20 -26.98
N ALA A 115 -7.23 12.78 -27.98
CA ALA A 115 -6.01 13.60 -27.83
C ALA A 115 -6.11 14.89 -26.97
N THR A 116 -7.29 15.49 -26.79
CA THR A 116 -7.44 16.77 -26.06
C THR A 116 -7.88 16.60 -24.60
N GLY A 117 -8.78 15.66 -24.30
CA GLY A 117 -9.23 15.39 -22.92
C GLY A 117 -8.17 14.70 -22.05
N ASP A 118 -7.20 14.04 -22.69
CA ASP A 118 -6.13 13.33 -22.00
C ASP A 118 -5.08 14.29 -21.40
N ILE A 119 -4.77 15.37 -22.11
CA ILE A 119 -3.78 16.37 -21.67
C ILE A 119 -4.27 17.11 -20.42
N GLU A 120 -5.52 17.57 -20.40
CA GLU A 120 -6.10 18.25 -19.23
C GLU A 120 -6.19 17.32 -18.02
N ARG A 121 -6.54 16.05 -18.24
CA ARG A 121 -6.62 15.03 -17.19
C ARG A 121 -5.24 14.70 -16.63
N ALA A 122 -4.23 14.53 -17.49
CA ALA A 122 -2.85 14.32 -17.08
C ALA A 122 -2.34 15.51 -16.26
N ALA A 123 -2.56 16.74 -16.74
CA ALA A 123 -2.19 17.97 -16.02
C ALA A 123 -2.95 18.12 -14.68
N GLN A 124 -4.17 17.60 -14.56
CA GLN A 124 -4.91 17.58 -13.30
C GLN A 124 -4.31 16.57 -12.30
N LEU A 125 -3.95 15.38 -12.76
CA LEU A 125 -3.31 14.34 -11.94
C LEU A 125 -1.92 14.78 -11.47
N GLU A 126 -1.13 15.37 -12.37
CA GLU A 126 0.19 15.93 -12.04
C GLU A 126 0.07 17.06 -11.01
N ARG A 127 -0.86 18.02 -11.19
CA ARG A 127 -1.13 19.05 -10.17
C ARG A 127 -1.55 18.46 -8.85
N ALA A 128 -2.34 17.37 -8.84
CA ALA A 128 -2.74 16.69 -7.61
C ALA A 128 -1.56 16.00 -6.91
N LEU A 129 -0.66 15.37 -7.67
CA LEU A 129 0.59 14.81 -7.15
C LEU A 129 1.47 15.91 -6.55
N ASN A 130 1.74 16.97 -7.31
CA ASN A 130 2.61 18.06 -6.88
C ASN A 130 2.10 18.77 -5.62
N ARG A 131 0.77 18.95 -5.47
CA ARG A 131 0.20 19.49 -4.22
C ARG A 131 0.50 18.60 -3.02
N ARG A 132 0.43 17.28 -3.17
CA ARG A 132 0.72 16.33 -2.09
C ARG A 132 2.20 16.26 -1.76
N LEU A 133 3.06 16.31 -2.79
CA LEU A 133 4.50 16.37 -2.59
C LEU A 133 4.91 17.68 -1.88
N ALA A 134 4.30 18.80 -2.22
CA ALA A 134 4.54 20.08 -1.53
C ALA A 134 4.15 20.01 -0.04
N ILE A 135 3.00 19.40 0.30
CA ILE A 135 2.62 19.17 1.71
C ILE A 135 3.69 18.33 2.44
N LEU A 136 4.24 17.30 1.79
CA LEU A 136 5.31 16.49 2.38
C LEU A 136 6.63 17.24 2.52
N ASP A 137 6.95 18.11 1.55
CA ASP A 137 8.13 18.97 1.60
C ASP A 137 8.07 19.95 2.77
N ASP A 138 6.89 20.53 3.03
CA ASP A 138 6.64 21.39 4.20
C ASP A 138 6.78 20.64 5.53
N CYS A 139 6.54 19.33 5.56
CA CYS A 139 6.77 18.49 6.74
C CYS A 139 8.24 18.11 6.96
N GLY A 140 9.11 18.32 5.96
CA GLY A 140 10.54 18.04 6.03
C GLY A 140 10.98 16.76 5.29
N ARG A 141 12.28 16.72 4.98
CA ARG A 141 12.90 15.69 4.13
C ARG A 141 12.73 14.26 4.68
N ASP A 142 12.89 14.07 5.98
CA ASP A 142 12.80 12.74 6.59
C ASP A 142 11.36 12.20 6.58
N VAL A 143 10.38 13.09 6.78
CA VAL A 143 8.95 12.77 6.65
C VAL A 143 8.63 12.35 5.22
N ARG A 144 9.03 13.17 4.24
CA ARG A 144 8.85 12.84 2.82
C ARG A 144 9.47 11.48 2.48
N ARG A 145 10.71 11.24 2.87
CA ARG A 145 11.42 9.98 2.60
C ARG A 145 10.72 8.78 3.25
N ALA A 146 10.23 8.94 4.47
CA ALA A 146 9.51 7.87 5.17
C ALA A 146 8.20 7.52 4.45
N VAL A 147 7.40 8.53 4.08
CA VAL A 147 6.15 8.35 3.31
C VAL A 147 6.42 7.74 1.94
N GLU A 148 7.39 8.25 1.19
CA GLU A 148 7.77 7.69 -0.12
C GLU A 148 8.23 6.23 0.00
N SER A 149 9.05 5.90 1.01
CA SER A 149 9.49 4.52 1.24
C SER A 149 8.33 3.56 1.56
N LEU A 150 7.28 4.07 2.22
CA LEU A 150 6.11 3.29 2.62
C LEU A 150 5.06 3.18 1.51
N CYS A 151 4.93 4.22 0.67
CA CYS A 151 3.80 4.35 -0.25
C CYS A 151 4.18 4.30 -1.73
N ILE A 152 5.41 4.64 -2.13
CA ILE A 152 5.78 4.83 -3.55
C ILE A 152 6.87 3.87 -4.01
N ASP A 153 7.75 3.43 -3.12
CA ASP A 153 8.98 2.68 -3.47
C ASP A 153 8.74 1.45 -4.37
N HIS A 154 9.74 1.12 -5.18
CA HIS A 154 9.71 0.13 -6.27
C HIS A 154 9.42 -1.32 -5.83
N HIS A 155 9.37 -1.57 -4.52
CA HIS A 155 9.00 -2.85 -3.92
C HIS A 155 7.65 -2.77 -3.21
N PHE A 156 6.63 -2.24 -3.89
CA PHE A 156 5.26 -2.05 -3.37
C PHE A 156 4.71 -3.23 -2.56
N GLU A 157 5.03 -4.47 -2.94
CA GLU A 157 4.58 -5.69 -2.28
C GLU A 157 5.32 -5.97 -0.95
N TYR A 158 6.60 -5.63 -0.88
CA TYR A 158 7.47 -5.94 0.26
C TYR A 158 7.67 -4.76 1.21
N GLY A 159 7.44 -3.54 0.73
CA GLY A 159 7.72 -2.32 1.45
C GLY A 159 9.17 -2.24 1.94
N PRO A 160 9.43 -1.29 2.84
CA PRO A 160 10.77 -1.09 3.36
C PRO A 160 11.05 -2.07 4.51
N ALA A 161 12.31 -2.51 4.63
CA ALA A 161 12.71 -3.49 5.65
C ALA A 161 12.44 -3.04 7.10
N TRP A 162 12.39 -1.72 7.36
CA TRP A 162 12.05 -1.18 8.67
C TRP A 162 10.60 -1.48 9.07
N LEU A 163 9.68 -1.59 8.11
CA LEU A 163 8.29 -1.96 8.39
C LEU A 163 8.19 -3.41 8.88
N ASP A 164 8.92 -4.33 8.24
CA ASP A 164 8.93 -5.74 8.63
C ASP A 164 9.47 -5.92 10.06
N ARG A 165 10.50 -5.15 10.43
CA ARG A 165 11.02 -5.14 11.81
C ARG A 165 9.99 -4.65 12.83
N LEU A 166 9.26 -3.58 12.53
CA LEU A 166 8.19 -3.07 13.40
C LEU A 166 7.04 -4.07 13.57
N ILE A 167 6.59 -4.68 12.47
CA ILE A 167 5.53 -5.70 12.50
C ILE A 167 5.98 -6.89 13.35
N ALA A 168 7.22 -7.36 13.17
CA ALA A 168 7.78 -8.45 13.96
C ALA A 168 7.89 -8.07 15.45
N ALA A 169 8.43 -6.89 15.76
CA ALA A 169 8.57 -6.43 17.13
C ALA A 169 7.21 -6.34 17.85
N ARG A 170 6.21 -5.73 17.19
CA ARG A 170 4.84 -5.62 17.71
C ARG A 170 4.19 -6.99 17.94
N ARG A 171 4.36 -7.91 16.99
CA ARG A 171 3.85 -9.29 17.09
C ARG A 171 4.44 -10.05 18.28
N HIS A 172 5.70 -9.79 18.62
CA HIS A 172 6.41 -10.46 19.70
C HIS A 172 6.42 -9.68 21.02
N GLY A 173 5.71 -8.54 21.11
CA GLY A 173 5.72 -7.68 22.30
C GLY A 173 7.10 -7.13 22.63
N ARG A 174 7.98 -6.96 21.62
CA ARG A 174 9.33 -6.43 21.77
C ARG A 174 9.33 -4.92 21.55
N PRO A 175 10.26 -4.18 22.18
CA PRO A 175 10.45 -2.77 21.87
C PRO A 175 10.86 -2.59 20.40
N PHE A 176 10.46 -1.47 19.83
CA PHE A 176 10.88 -1.06 18.50
C PHE A 176 12.33 -0.60 18.55
N ASP A 177 13.09 -0.89 17.49
CA ASP A 177 14.39 -0.26 17.30
C ASP A 177 14.19 1.23 16.98
N GLU A 178 15.08 2.07 17.50
CA GLU A 178 14.98 3.54 17.44
C GLU A 178 14.88 4.07 16.01
N GLU A 179 15.64 3.47 15.09
CA GLU A 179 15.65 3.85 13.68
C GLU A 179 14.28 3.58 13.02
N SER A 180 13.71 2.40 13.25
CA SER A 180 12.41 2.04 12.66
C SER A 180 11.26 2.80 13.34
N ASP A 181 11.35 3.05 14.64
CA ASP A 181 10.38 3.90 15.36
C ASP A 181 10.39 5.34 14.81
N THR A 182 11.57 5.94 14.67
CA THR A 182 11.71 7.28 14.06
C THR A 182 11.09 7.34 12.66
N ARG A 183 11.31 6.31 11.84
CA ARG A 183 10.74 6.25 10.48
C ARG A 183 9.22 6.13 10.48
N ILE A 184 8.64 5.30 11.33
CA ILE A 184 7.17 5.19 11.37
C ILE A 184 6.53 6.45 11.93
N GLN A 185 7.13 7.11 12.92
CA GLN A 185 6.62 8.40 13.43
C GLN A 185 6.67 9.48 12.34
N ALA A 186 7.76 9.55 11.57
CA ALA A 186 7.87 10.46 10.43
C ALA A 186 6.82 10.14 9.35
N ALA A 187 6.59 8.86 9.05
CA ALA A 187 5.56 8.44 8.11
C ALA A 187 4.15 8.80 8.59
N ILE A 188 3.84 8.59 9.88
CA ILE A 188 2.54 8.94 10.49
C ILE A 188 2.30 10.45 10.35
N LEU A 189 3.29 11.29 10.67
CA LEU A 189 3.18 12.74 10.55
C LEU A 189 2.83 13.16 9.12
N GLY A 190 3.56 12.65 8.13
CA GLY A 190 3.31 12.96 6.72
C GLY A 190 1.97 12.43 6.22
N LEU A 191 1.60 11.21 6.59
CA LEU A 191 0.30 10.63 6.21
C LEU A 191 -0.87 11.36 6.86
N ALA A 192 -0.72 11.82 8.10
CA ALA A 192 -1.72 12.63 8.78
C ALA A 192 -1.92 13.99 8.10
N ALA A 193 -0.86 14.59 7.55
CA ALA A 193 -0.95 15.82 6.76
C ALA A 193 -1.63 15.62 5.40
N LEU A 194 -1.56 14.41 4.84
CA LEU A 194 -2.20 14.04 3.56
C LEU A 194 -3.66 13.57 3.70
N ALA A 195 -4.10 13.26 4.92
CA ALA A 195 -5.41 12.68 5.26
C ALA A 195 -6.41 13.75 5.73
#